data_AF-A0A537SCT5-F1
#
_entry.id   AF-A0A537SCT5-F1
#
_cell.length_a   1.000
_cell.length_b   1.000
_cell.length_c   1.000
_cell.angle_alpha   90.00
_cell.angle_beta   90.00
_cell.angle_gamma   90.00
#
_symmetry.space_group_name_H-M   'P 1'
#
loop_
_entity.id
_entity.type
_entity.pdbx_description
1 polymer ?
#
loop_
_entity_poly.entity_id
_entity_poly.type
_entity_poly.pdbx_seq_one_letter_code
_entity_poly.pdbx_strand_id
1 'polypeptide(L)'
;MDEFEPVAYRSYAEFFERRFRQGVRPFPSEPASMGAFSEARYLAWERLDQTQEFPIKGHSLDAAHILGSASHARDFADGPVILARLSPMDYHHVHYPDNGRTLGHDRMGGRLWT
;
A
#
# COMPACT_ATOMS: atom_id res chain seq x y z
N MET A 1 -3.15 21.64 4.42
CA MET A 1 -3.75 21.87 3.08
C MET A 1 -2.75 22.49 2.11
N ASP A 2 -1.73 23.22 2.57
CA ASP A 2 -0.78 23.92 1.71
C ASP A 2 0.25 23.02 1.00
N GLU A 3 0.24 21.72 1.30
CA GLU A 3 1.12 20.71 0.69
C GLU A 3 0.62 20.23 -0.69
N PHE A 4 -0.65 20.47 -1.01
CA PHE A 4 -1.28 20.02 -2.25
C PHE A 4 -1.26 21.10 -3.34
N GLU A 5 -1.34 20.67 -4.60
CA GLU A 5 -1.49 21.59 -5.74
C GLU A 5 -2.72 22.49 -5.54
N PRO A 6 -2.61 23.81 -5.75
CA PRO A 6 -3.69 24.76 -5.49
C PRO A 6 -4.69 24.79 -6.65
N VAL A 7 -5.38 23.67 -6.87
CA VAL A 7 -6.39 23.50 -7.93
C VAL A 7 -7.81 23.51 -7.36
N ALA A 8 -8.78 23.96 -8.17
CA ALA A 8 -10.19 23.86 -7.84
C ALA A 8 -10.74 22.50 -8.28
N TYR A 9 -11.24 21.71 -7.33
CA TYR A 9 -11.81 20.40 -7.61
C TYR A 9 -13.24 20.50 -8.14
N ARG A 10 -13.55 19.76 -9.20
CA ARG A 10 -14.88 19.69 -9.82
C ARG A 10 -15.75 18.59 -9.25
N SER A 11 -15.16 17.65 -8.51
CA SER A 11 -15.86 16.54 -7.88
C SER A 11 -15.13 16.06 -6.64
N TYR A 12 -15.83 15.27 -5.81
CA TYR A 12 -15.20 14.59 -4.67
C TYR A 12 -14.12 13.60 -5.13
N ALA A 13 -14.31 12.91 -6.26
CA ALA A 13 -13.31 11.99 -6.79
C ALA A 13 -12.00 12.71 -7.11
N GLU A 14 -12.07 13.88 -7.74
CA GLU A 14 -10.90 14.73 -8.04
C GLU A 14 -10.19 15.21 -6.77
N PHE A 15 -10.96 15.55 -5.72
CA PHE A 15 -10.40 15.88 -4.40
C PHE A 15 -9.73 14.66 -3.71
N PHE A 16 -10.31 13.47 -3.89
CA PHE A 16 -9.81 12.23 -3.32
C PHE A 16 -8.47 11.82 -3.95
N GLU A 17 -8.29 12.08 -5.25
CA GLU A 17 -7.04 11.86 -6.00
C GLU A 17 -6.14 13.11 -6.12
N ARG A 18 -6.33 14.09 -5.24
CA ARG A 18 -5.53 15.33 -5.21
C ARG A 18 -4.02 15.06 -5.19
N ARG A 19 -3.22 15.90 -5.82
CA ARG A 19 -1.76 15.75 -5.92
C ARG A 19 -1.01 16.63 -4.94
N PHE A 20 0.09 16.10 -4.40
CA PHE A 20 1.07 16.92 -3.67
C PHE A 20 1.79 17.88 -4.62
N ARG A 21 2.21 19.04 -4.11
CA ARG A 21 3.16 19.90 -4.83
C ARG A 21 4.48 19.16 -5.01
N GLN A 22 5.19 19.49 -6.08
CA GLN A 22 6.52 18.95 -6.35
C GLN A 22 7.47 19.19 -5.16
N GLY A 23 8.23 18.17 -4.78
CA GLY A 23 9.24 18.25 -3.72
C GLY A 23 8.72 18.12 -2.29
N VAL A 24 7.41 18.05 -2.06
CA VAL A 24 6.82 17.91 -0.71
C VAL A 24 7.01 16.51 -0.11
N ARG A 25 7.16 15.50 -0.96
CA ARG A 25 7.42 14.10 -0.58
C ARG A 25 8.63 13.55 -1.34
N PRO A 26 9.86 13.91 -0.96
CA PRO A 26 11.05 13.32 -1.55
C PRO A 26 11.21 11.86 -1.09
N PHE A 27 11.62 10.99 -2.01
CA PHE A 27 12.03 9.63 -1.66
C PHE A 27 13.44 9.63 -1.04
N PRO A 28 13.75 8.68 -0.15
CA PRO A 28 15.09 8.53 0.38
C PRO A 28 16.10 8.27 -0.74
N SER A 29 17.30 8.82 -0.60
CA SER A 29 18.41 8.62 -1.54
C SER A 29 19.40 7.55 -1.08
N GLU A 30 19.31 7.13 0.18
CA GLU A 30 20.20 6.10 0.74
C GLU A 30 19.81 4.71 0.22
N PRO A 31 20.76 3.92 -0.33
CA PRO A 31 20.47 2.61 -0.93
C PRO A 31 19.83 1.58 0.02
N ALA A 32 20.03 1.72 1.33
CA ALA A 32 19.48 0.81 2.34
C ALA A 32 18.15 1.32 2.96
N SER A 33 17.60 2.42 2.44
CA SER A 33 16.36 3.03 2.93
C SER A 33 15.24 2.83 1.93
N MET A 34 14.15 2.19 2.35
CA MET A 34 12.94 2.06 1.54
C MET A 34 11.99 3.23 1.80
N GLY A 35 11.54 3.89 0.74
CA GLY A 35 10.58 4.98 0.84
C GLY A 35 9.18 4.48 1.22
N ALA A 36 8.43 5.31 1.97
CA ALA A 36 7.01 5.07 2.17
C ALA A 36 6.26 5.19 0.83
N PHE A 37 5.57 4.13 0.43
CA PHE A 37 4.86 4.07 -0.85
C PHE A 37 3.47 4.74 -0.85
N SER A 38 2.98 5.16 0.31
CA SER A 38 1.69 5.84 0.46
C SER A 38 1.65 6.68 1.74
N GLU A 39 0.75 7.68 1.79
CA GLU A 39 0.44 8.33 3.06
C GLU A 39 -0.49 7.39 3.84
N ALA A 40 0.05 6.69 4.84
CA ALA A 40 -0.69 5.66 5.54
C ALA A 40 -0.24 5.53 6.99
N ARG A 41 -0.93 4.67 7.74
CA ARG A 41 -0.39 4.06 8.96
C ARG A 41 0.17 2.70 8.60
N TYR A 42 1.45 2.51 8.92
CA TYR A 42 2.20 1.30 8.60
C TYR A 42 2.25 0.36 9.79
N LEU A 43 2.03 -0.91 9.51
CA LEU A 43 2.33 -2.03 10.41
C LEU A 43 3.26 -2.97 9.67
N ALA A 44 4.28 -3.47 10.36
CA ALA A 44 5.30 -4.31 9.74
C ALA A 44 5.64 -5.49 10.64
N TRP A 45 5.90 -6.63 10.01
CA TRP A 45 6.32 -7.86 10.65
C TRP A 45 7.50 -8.43 9.86
N GLU A 46 8.50 -8.94 10.56
CA GLU A 46 9.69 -9.53 9.94
C GLU A 46 9.39 -10.84 9.21
N ARG A 47 8.32 -11.53 9.64
CA ARG A 47 7.88 -12.79 9.07
C ARG A 47 6.37 -12.92 9.15
N LEU A 48 5.76 -13.37 8.06
CA LEU A 48 4.38 -13.83 8.03
C LEU A 48 4.30 -15.30 8.48
N ASP A 49 3.73 -15.57 9.65
CA ASP A 49 3.35 -16.93 10.05
C ASP A 49 1.88 -17.23 9.70
N GLN A 50 1.51 -18.52 9.63
CA GLN A 50 0.15 -18.96 9.26
C GLN A 50 -0.92 -18.58 10.30
N THR A 51 -0.50 -18.20 11.49
CA THR A 51 -1.37 -17.78 12.60
C THR A 51 -1.44 -16.26 12.74
N GLN A 52 -0.80 -15.51 11.84
CA GLN A 52 -0.69 -14.06 11.95
C GLN A 52 -2.05 -13.40 11.73
N GLU A 53 -2.64 -12.96 12.83
CA GLU A 53 -3.81 -12.09 12.79
C GLU A 53 -3.38 -10.66 12.48
N PHE A 54 -3.97 -10.09 11.44
CA PHE A 54 -3.82 -8.66 11.17
C PHE A 54 -4.92 -7.90 11.89
N PRO A 55 -4.68 -6.66 12.33
CA PRO A 55 -5.71 -5.79 12.89
C PRO A 55 -6.66 -5.26 11.79
N ILE A 56 -7.04 -6.12 10.86
CA ILE A 56 -8.07 -5.91 9.85
C ILE A 56 -9.19 -6.89 10.20
N LYS A 57 -10.13 -6.41 11.01
CA LYS A 57 -11.41 -7.09 11.26
C LYS A 57 -11.28 -8.54 11.78
N GLY A 58 -10.19 -8.86 12.48
CA GLY A 58 -9.98 -10.17 13.12
C GLY A 58 -9.78 -11.32 12.13
N HIS A 59 -9.28 -11.05 10.93
CA HIS A 59 -8.95 -12.09 9.95
C HIS A 59 -7.43 -12.31 9.89
N SER A 60 -7.01 -13.59 9.93
CA SER A 60 -5.67 -13.97 9.49
C SER A 60 -5.59 -13.80 7.98
N LEU A 61 -4.56 -13.07 7.52
CA LEU A 61 -4.31 -12.90 6.10
C LEU A 61 -3.15 -13.82 5.72
N ASP A 62 -3.47 -14.98 5.20
CA ASP A 62 -2.50 -15.85 4.53
C ASP A 62 -2.10 -15.23 3.18
N ALA A 63 -0.80 -15.28 2.83
CA ALA A 63 -0.28 -14.81 1.54
C ALA A 63 -1.00 -15.47 0.35
N ALA A 64 -1.37 -16.76 0.45
CA ALA A 64 -2.12 -17.42 -0.61
C ALA A 64 -3.54 -16.84 -0.76
N HIS A 65 -4.15 -16.41 0.34
CA HIS A 65 -5.45 -15.73 0.31
C HIS A 65 -5.32 -14.31 -0.26
N ILE A 66 -4.30 -13.55 0.14
CA ILE A 66 -4.04 -12.19 -0.37
C ILE A 66 -3.75 -12.22 -1.87
N LEU A 67 -2.97 -13.20 -2.35
CA LEU A 67 -2.50 -13.28 -3.73
C LEU A 67 -3.41 -14.14 -4.63
N GLY A 68 -4.42 -14.81 -4.07
CA GLY A 68 -5.36 -15.68 -4.79
C GLY A 68 -4.72 -16.90 -5.46
N SER A 69 -3.45 -17.16 -5.19
CA SER A 69 -2.64 -18.18 -5.85
C SER A 69 -1.60 -18.75 -4.90
N ALA A 70 -1.78 -20.03 -4.55
CA ALA A 70 -0.83 -20.74 -3.70
C ALA A 70 0.54 -20.93 -4.37
N SER A 71 0.63 -20.91 -5.71
CA SER A 71 1.92 -20.99 -6.40
C SER A 71 2.68 -19.68 -6.31
N HIS A 72 2.00 -18.53 -6.52
CA HIS A 72 2.64 -17.22 -6.39
C HIS A 72 3.03 -16.90 -4.94
N ALA A 73 2.23 -17.36 -3.97
CA ALA A 73 2.50 -17.12 -2.56
C ALA A 73 3.78 -17.80 -2.05
N ARG A 74 4.29 -18.84 -2.73
CA ARG A 74 5.52 -19.54 -2.32
C ARG A 74 6.73 -18.63 -2.26
N ASP A 75 6.83 -17.68 -3.19
CA ASP A 75 7.96 -16.74 -3.27
C ASP A 75 7.97 -15.74 -2.10
N PHE A 76 6.84 -15.62 -1.38
CA PHE A 76 6.66 -14.70 -0.25
C PHE A 76 6.49 -15.42 1.09
N ALA A 77 6.54 -16.76 1.10
CA ALA A 77 6.41 -17.56 2.31
C ALA A 77 7.54 -17.24 3.30
N ASP A 78 7.20 -17.12 4.59
CA ASP A 78 8.11 -16.74 5.67
C ASP A 78 8.84 -15.40 5.46
N GLY A 79 8.39 -14.57 4.51
CA GLY A 79 8.95 -13.25 4.23
C GLY A 79 8.36 -12.14 5.11
N PRO A 80 8.97 -10.95 5.09
CA PRO A 80 8.45 -9.78 5.78
C PRO A 80 7.17 -9.27 5.11
N VAL A 81 6.29 -8.67 5.91
CA VAL A 81 5.03 -8.08 5.44
C VAL A 81 4.88 -6.66 5.97
N ILE A 82 4.44 -5.77 5.09
CA ILE A 82 4.10 -4.38 5.41
C ILE A 82 2.64 -4.15 5.04
N LEU A 83 1.85 -3.78 6.02
CA LEU A 83 0.47 -3.38 5.84
C LEU A 83 0.35 -1.84 5.95
N ALA A 84 -0.09 -1.21 4.87
CA ALA A 84 -0.36 0.23 4.82
C ALA A 84 -1.87 0.49 4.86
N ARG A 85 -2.37 1.11 5.93
CA ARG A 85 -3.78 1.49 6.07
C ARG A 85 -3.97 2.98 5.80
N LEU A 86 -4.70 3.30 4.74
CA LEU A 86 -5.06 4.67 4.36
C LEU A 86 -6.40 5.07 5.01
N SER A 87 -6.44 6.27 5.57
CA SER A 87 -7.62 6.96 6.06
C SER A 87 -8.24 7.81 4.94
N PRO A 88 -9.55 8.10 4.94
CA PRO A 88 -10.17 9.01 3.97
C PRO A 88 -9.52 10.39 3.85
N MET A 89 -8.80 10.83 4.88
CA MET A 89 -8.07 12.10 4.88
C MET A 89 -6.69 12.02 4.22
N ASP A 90 -6.15 10.81 4.03
CA ASP A 90 -4.82 10.62 3.49
C ASP A 90 -4.78 10.93 1.98
N TYR A 91 -3.59 10.88 1.39
CA TYR A 91 -3.38 10.96 -0.04
C TYR A 91 -3.54 9.57 -0.66
N HIS A 92 -4.43 9.44 -1.64
CA HIS A 92 -4.90 8.14 -2.12
C HIS A 92 -4.21 7.66 -3.40
N HIS A 93 -2.99 8.11 -3.68
CA HIS A 93 -2.15 7.41 -4.66
C HIS A 93 -1.11 6.56 -3.96
N VAL A 94 -0.85 5.41 -4.56
CA VAL A 94 0.21 4.49 -4.16
C VAL A 94 1.34 4.60 -5.19
N HIS A 95 2.57 4.71 -4.72
CA HIS A 95 3.77 4.83 -5.53
C HIS A 95 4.61 3.55 -5.44
N TYR A 96 5.55 3.36 -6.36
CA TYR A 96 6.52 2.28 -6.22
C TYR A 96 7.52 2.63 -5.09
N PRO A 97 7.79 1.71 -4.14
CA PRO A 97 8.70 1.98 -3.02
C PRO A 97 10.18 2.02 -3.43
N ASP A 98 10.52 1.41 -4.57
CA ASP A 98 11.89 1.31 -5.09
C ASP A 98 11.87 1.11 -6.63
N ASN A 99 13.05 1.12 -7.25
CA ASN A 99 13.27 0.80 -8.65
C ASN A 99 12.94 -0.67 -8.93
N GLY A 100 12.30 -0.93 -10.07
CA GLY A 100 11.97 -2.27 -10.49
C GLY A 100 11.21 -2.31 -11.80
N ARG A 101 10.70 -3.50 -12.12
CA ARG A 101 9.84 -3.71 -13.28
C ARG A 101 8.62 -4.54 -12.87
N THR A 102 7.45 -4.13 -13.32
CA THR A 102 6.23 -4.92 -13.17
C THR A 102 6.36 -6.23 -13.94
N LEU A 103 6.32 -7.35 -13.23
CA LEU A 103 6.39 -8.69 -13.83
C LEU A 103 5.00 -9.28 -14.10
N GLY A 104 3.97 -8.84 -13.37
CA GLY A 104 2.60 -9.29 -13.50
C GLY A 104 1.63 -8.39 -12.73
N HIS A 105 0.34 -8.56 -13.01
CA HIS A 105 -0.75 -7.95 -12.27
C HIS A 105 -1.95 -8.91 -12.33
N ASP A 106 -2.77 -8.91 -11.28
CA ASP A 106 -4.00 -9.69 -11.22
C ASP A 106 -5.13 -8.83 -10.66
N ARG A 107 -6.37 -9.15 -11.06
CA ARG A 107 -7.58 -8.52 -10.54
C ARG A 107 -8.47 -9.58 -9.92
N MET A 108 -8.24 -9.83 -8.65
CA MET A 108 -9.10 -10.71 -7.86
C MET A 108 -10.41 -9.98 -7.56
N GLY A 109 -11.52 -10.54 -8.03
CA GLY A 109 -12.84 -10.11 -7.57
C GLY A 109 -13.03 -10.43 -6.09
N GLY A 110 -13.98 -9.79 -5.43
CA GLY A 110 -14.22 -10.06 -4.02
C GLY A 110 -15.26 -9.16 -3.39
N ARG A 111 -15.63 -9.50 -2.16
CA ARG A 111 -16.53 -8.70 -1.34
C ARG A 111 -15.79 -7.44 -0.87
N LEU A 112 -16.45 -6.29 -0.98
CA LEU A 112 -15.96 -5.05 -0.37
C LEU A 112 -16.31 -5.08 1.12
N TRP A 113 -15.28 -5.11 1.95
CA TRP A 113 -15.42 -5.08 3.40
C TRP A 113 -15.26 -3.63 3.86
N THR A 114 -16.32 -3.00 4.38
CA THR A 114 -16.28 -1.67 5.03
C THR A 114 -15.84 -1.78 6.47
#